data_AF-A0AAW8HZH8-F1
#
_entry.id   AF-A0AAW8HZH8-F1
#
_cell.length_a   1.000
_cell.length_b   1.000
_cell.length_c   1.000
_cell.angle_alpha   90.00
_cell.angle_beta   90.00
_cell.angle_gamma   90.00
#
_symmetry.space_group_name_H-M   'P 1'
#
loop_
_entity.id
_entity.type
_entity.pdbx_description
1 polymer ?
#
loop_
_entity_poly.entity_id
_entity_poly.type
_entity_poly.pdbx_seq_one_letter_code
_entity_poly.pdbx_strand_id
1 'polypeptide(L)'
;MGWVAKIFRVGRVVEPAAPLPAAIAEPPAGVRGSLQIRHVDAGSCNGCEVEISGAFGPVYDAERFGARLVASPRHADALLVTGVVTHNMAGPLRKTLEATPRPRVVIACGDCALNRGVFADAYGVVGAVGEVVPVDVEIAGCPPTPAAIMAALRSVTGK
;
A
#
# COMPACT_ATOMS: atom_id res chain seq x y z
N MET A 1 -28.71 0.15 34.37
CA MET A 1 -28.10 0.42 33.06
C MET A 1 -27.59 -0.92 32.51
N GLY A 2 -28.26 -1.49 31.50
CA GLY A 2 -28.00 -2.86 31.04
C GLY A 2 -26.64 -3.02 30.34
N TRP A 3 -26.08 -4.22 30.37
CA TRP A 3 -24.83 -4.59 29.70
C TRP A 3 -24.81 -4.22 28.20
N VAL A 4 -25.95 -4.28 27.52
CA VAL A 4 -26.13 -3.81 26.13
C VAL A 4 -25.85 -2.31 25.98
N ALA A 5 -26.38 -1.47 26.87
CA ALA A 5 -26.10 -0.02 26.85
C ALA A 5 -24.63 0.29 27.15
N LYS A 6 -23.98 -0.53 27.99
CA LYS A 6 -22.55 -0.44 28.25
C LYS A 6 -21.73 -0.85 27.01
N ILE A 7 -22.16 -1.88 26.27
CA ILE A 7 -21.54 -2.29 24.99
C ILE A 7 -21.66 -1.20 23.94
N PHE A 8 -22.82 -0.56 23.76
CA PHE A 8 -22.93 0.54 22.79
C PHE A 8 -22.15 1.80 23.20
N ARG A 9 -22.03 2.05 24.51
CA ARG A 9 -21.27 3.20 25.03
C ARG A 9 -19.76 2.97 24.99
N VAL A 10 -19.28 1.76 25.33
CA VAL A 10 -17.85 1.41 25.38
C VAL A 10 -17.35 0.91 24.03
N GLY A 11 -18.20 0.26 23.22
CA GLY A 11 -17.86 -0.23 21.88
C GLY A 11 -17.65 0.89 20.84
N ARG A 12 -17.96 2.14 21.20
CA ARG A 12 -17.63 3.36 20.42
C ARG A 12 -16.50 4.19 21.04
N VAL A 13 -15.58 3.57 21.78
CA VAL A 13 -14.39 4.25 22.33
C VAL A 13 -13.31 4.48 21.26
N VAL A 14 -13.55 4.03 20.02
CA VAL A 14 -12.69 4.36 18.88
C VAL A 14 -13.03 5.74 18.32
N GLU A 15 -11.99 6.49 17.97
CA GLU A 15 -12.18 7.74 17.23
C GLU A 15 -12.92 7.47 15.92
N PRO A 16 -13.90 8.32 15.55
CA PRO A 16 -14.60 8.16 14.28
C PRO A 16 -13.59 8.23 13.14
N ALA A 17 -13.69 7.29 12.20
CA ALA A 17 -12.85 7.30 11.02
C ALA A 17 -13.03 8.61 10.24
N ALA A 18 -11.92 9.13 9.71
CA ALA A 18 -11.98 10.25 8.77
C ALA A 18 -12.89 9.90 7.57
N PRO A 19 -13.49 10.89 6.90
CA PRO A 19 -14.31 10.67 5.72
C PRO A 19 -13.64 9.73 4.70
N LEU A 20 -14.47 8.99 3.96
CA LEU A 20 -13.96 8.11 2.92
C LEU A 20 -13.23 8.94 1.85
N PRO A 21 -11.96 8.64 1.52
CA PRO A 21 -11.27 9.32 0.44
C PRO A 21 -11.93 9.00 -0.91
N ALA A 22 -11.77 9.89 -1.88
CA ALA A 22 -12.20 9.60 -3.25
C ALA A 22 -11.50 8.31 -3.74
N ALA A 23 -12.25 7.43 -4.40
CA ALA A 23 -11.69 6.19 -4.94
C ALA A 23 -10.69 6.53 -6.07
N ILE A 24 -9.45 6.08 -5.91
CA ILE A 24 -8.37 6.29 -6.89
C ILE A 24 -8.31 5.12 -7.89
N ALA A 25 -8.67 3.91 -7.44
CA ALA A 25 -8.76 2.72 -8.26
C ALA A 25 -9.98 1.88 -7.87
N GLU A 26 -10.45 1.04 -8.80
CA GLU A 26 -11.49 0.07 -8.49
C GLU A 26 -10.92 -1.04 -7.60
N PRO A 27 -11.65 -1.49 -6.56
CA PRO A 27 -11.23 -2.61 -5.74
C PRO A 27 -11.03 -3.87 -6.60
N PRO A 28 -9.98 -4.66 -6.38
CA PRO A 28 -9.77 -5.90 -7.12
C PRO A 28 -10.97 -6.84 -6.90
N ALA A 29 -11.45 -7.45 -7.99
CA ALA A 29 -12.65 -8.29 -8.03
C ALA A 29 -13.96 -7.60 -7.58
N GLY A 30 -13.96 -6.26 -7.45
CA GLY A 30 -15.11 -5.51 -6.93
C GLY A 30 -15.37 -5.71 -5.43
N VAL A 31 -14.47 -6.38 -4.71
CA VAL A 31 -14.62 -6.67 -3.28
C VAL A 31 -14.11 -5.49 -2.47
N ARG A 32 -15.03 -4.80 -1.77
CA ARG A 32 -14.69 -3.68 -0.87
C ARG A 32 -14.35 -4.16 0.52
N GLY A 33 -13.42 -3.46 1.18
CA GLY A 33 -13.06 -3.68 2.57
C GLY A 33 -12.28 -4.97 2.84
N SER A 34 -11.65 -5.54 1.82
CA SER A 34 -10.65 -6.61 1.91
C SER A 34 -9.62 -6.39 0.81
N LEU A 35 -8.36 -6.14 1.20
CA LEU A 35 -7.24 -5.93 0.29
C LEU A 35 -6.01 -6.62 0.89
N GLN A 36 -5.63 -7.76 0.32
CA GLN A 36 -4.42 -8.48 0.74
C GLN A 36 -3.21 -7.94 -0.03
N ILE A 37 -2.24 -7.38 0.67
CA ILE A 37 -1.14 -6.61 0.08
C ILE A 37 0.18 -7.36 0.30
N ARG A 38 0.92 -7.59 -0.78
CA ARG A 38 2.33 -7.98 -0.68
C ARG A 38 3.21 -6.76 -0.94
N HIS A 39 3.97 -6.35 0.08
CA HIS A 39 5.02 -5.34 -0.09
C HIS A 39 6.18 -5.90 -0.91
N VAL A 40 6.77 -5.10 -1.80
CA VAL A 40 7.95 -5.47 -2.58
C VAL A 40 8.92 -4.29 -2.55
N ASP A 41 10.05 -4.47 -1.88
CA ASP A 41 11.17 -3.54 -1.96
C ASP A 41 11.95 -3.80 -3.26
N ALA A 42 11.98 -2.82 -4.17
CA ALA A 42 12.69 -2.91 -5.44
C ALA A 42 14.04 -2.15 -5.44
N GLY A 43 14.50 -1.62 -4.31
CA GLY A 43 15.69 -0.78 -4.20
C GLY A 43 15.47 0.44 -3.30
N SER A 44 14.82 0.25 -2.17
CA SER A 44 14.50 1.27 -1.17
C SER A 44 15.67 1.51 -0.22
N CYS A 45 15.63 2.64 0.48
CA CYS A 45 16.53 2.98 1.58
C CYS A 45 15.94 2.65 2.97
N ASN A 46 14.87 1.84 3.03
CA ASN A 46 14.07 1.50 4.20
C ASN A 46 13.19 2.64 4.77
N GLY A 47 13.24 3.86 4.21
CA GLY A 47 12.44 4.99 4.69
C GLY A 47 10.94 4.76 4.52
N CYS A 48 10.50 4.30 3.35
CA CYS A 48 9.09 4.03 3.08
C CYS A 48 8.58 2.84 3.92
N GLU A 49 9.43 1.86 4.18
CA GLU A 49 9.13 0.65 4.96
C GLU A 49 8.84 0.97 6.42
N VAL A 50 9.53 1.95 7.00
CA VAL A 50 9.25 2.46 8.35
C VAL A 50 7.86 3.08 8.40
N GLU A 51 7.50 3.89 7.40
CA GLU A 51 6.16 4.51 7.37
C GLU A 51 5.04 3.53 7.03
N ILE A 52 5.31 2.53 6.19
CA ILE A 52 4.39 1.40 5.96
C ILE A 52 4.17 0.66 7.28
N SER A 53 5.24 0.33 8.03
CA SER A 53 5.13 -0.27 9.36
C SER A 53 4.32 0.61 10.31
N GLY A 54 4.49 1.93 10.24
CA GLY A 54 3.68 2.91 10.97
C GLY A 54 2.19 2.85 10.60
N ALA A 55 1.86 2.76 9.31
CA ALA A 55 0.49 2.70 8.81
C ALA A 55 -0.27 1.44 9.27
N PHE A 56 0.43 0.31 9.38
CA PHE A 56 -0.11 -0.94 9.94
C PHE A 56 0.07 -1.06 11.46
N GLY A 57 0.71 -0.08 12.10
CA GLY A 57 0.86 -0.01 13.54
C GLY A 57 -0.43 0.42 14.25
N PRO A 58 -0.49 0.31 15.58
CA PRO A 58 -1.71 0.51 16.38
C PRO A 58 -2.26 1.95 16.35
N VAL A 59 -1.46 2.94 15.93
CA VAL A 59 -1.88 4.34 15.86
C VAL A 59 -2.74 4.61 14.62
N TYR A 60 -2.34 4.10 13.46
CA TYR A 60 -3.04 4.33 12.19
C TYR A 60 -3.97 3.16 11.82
N ASP A 61 -3.56 1.94 12.18
CA ASP A 61 -4.32 0.70 12.06
C ASP A 61 -5.03 0.56 10.70
N ALA A 62 -4.24 0.45 9.63
CA ALA A 62 -4.77 0.23 8.29
C ALA A 62 -5.61 -1.07 8.19
N GLU A 63 -5.38 -2.05 9.06
CA GLU A 63 -6.12 -3.32 9.09
C GLU A 63 -7.61 -3.14 9.40
N ARG A 64 -7.98 -2.14 10.21
CA ARG A 64 -9.41 -1.83 10.48
C ARG A 64 -10.20 -1.47 9.22
N PHE A 65 -9.52 -1.00 8.17
CA PHE A 65 -10.13 -0.66 6.88
C PHE A 65 -10.05 -1.82 5.86
N GLY A 66 -9.59 -2.99 6.29
CA GLY A 66 -9.53 -4.20 5.48
C GLY A 66 -8.26 -4.36 4.64
N ALA A 67 -7.26 -3.50 4.81
CA ALA A 67 -5.96 -3.68 4.19
C ALA A 67 -5.07 -4.56 5.08
N ARG A 68 -4.45 -5.61 4.54
CA ARG A 68 -3.61 -6.52 5.33
C ARG A 68 -2.35 -6.91 4.59
N LEU A 69 -1.20 -6.93 5.29
CA LEU A 69 0.04 -7.41 4.72
C LEU A 69 0.08 -8.95 4.70
N VAL A 70 0.41 -9.52 3.54
CA VAL A 70 0.58 -10.97 3.34
C VAL A 70 1.99 -11.32 2.91
N ALA A 71 2.47 -12.50 3.34
CA ALA A 71 3.84 -12.93 3.09
C ALA A 71 4.09 -13.37 1.63
N SER A 72 3.06 -13.94 0.98
CA SER A 72 3.19 -14.53 -0.36
C SER A 72 2.43 -13.71 -1.39
N PRO A 73 3.04 -13.39 -2.56
CA PRO A 73 2.33 -12.74 -3.65
C PRO A 73 1.16 -13.58 -4.19
N ARG A 74 1.18 -14.91 -3.98
CA ARG A 74 0.10 -15.82 -4.37
C ARG A 74 -1.19 -15.63 -3.56
N HIS A 75 -1.09 -14.97 -2.40
CA HIS A 75 -2.23 -14.66 -1.53
C HIS A 75 -2.58 -13.17 -1.56
N ALA A 76 -1.98 -12.40 -2.48
CA ALA A 76 -2.14 -10.96 -2.56
C ALA A 76 -3.10 -10.59 -3.68
N ASP A 77 -3.90 -9.56 -3.40
CA ASP A 77 -4.76 -8.86 -4.36
C ASP A 77 -4.13 -7.51 -4.75
N ALA A 78 -3.08 -7.09 -4.05
CA ALA A 78 -2.31 -5.91 -4.40
C ALA A 78 -0.81 -6.06 -4.13
N LEU A 79 0.01 -5.37 -4.92
CA LEU A 79 1.43 -5.19 -4.68
C LEU A 79 1.69 -3.75 -4.24
N LEU A 80 2.37 -3.58 -3.12
CA LEU A 80 2.85 -2.27 -2.65
C LEU A 80 4.36 -2.19 -2.90
N VAL A 81 4.77 -1.47 -3.92
CA VAL A 81 6.15 -1.44 -4.40
C VAL A 81 6.84 -0.16 -3.96
N THR A 82 8.05 -0.28 -3.39
CA THR A 82 8.87 0.84 -2.93
C THR A 82 10.24 0.85 -3.61
N GLY A 83 10.89 2.02 -3.59
CA GLY A 83 12.26 2.18 -4.10
C GLY A 83 12.35 2.43 -5.61
N VAL A 84 13.56 2.73 -6.09
CA VAL A 84 13.85 3.17 -7.46
C VAL A 84 13.89 2.06 -8.52
N VAL A 85 13.53 0.82 -8.20
CA VAL A 85 13.74 -0.35 -9.09
C VAL A 85 15.16 -0.44 -9.66
N THR A 86 16.05 -1.08 -8.91
CA THR A 86 17.41 -1.38 -9.39
C THR A 86 17.39 -2.39 -10.55
N HIS A 87 18.44 -2.39 -11.39
CA HIS A 87 18.59 -3.39 -12.48
C HIS A 87 18.39 -4.82 -12.00
N ASN A 88 18.93 -5.14 -10.82
CA ASN A 88 18.83 -6.47 -10.22
C ASN A 88 17.41 -6.81 -9.75
N MET A 89 16.60 -5.81 -9.41
CA MET A 89 15.23 -5.99 -8.93
C MET A 89 14.16 -5.96 -10.03
N ALA A 90 14.47 -5.48 -11.23
CA ALA A 90 13.51 -5.45 -12.33
C ALA A 90 12.96 -6.84 -12.70
N GLY A 91 13.84 -7.85 -12.76
CA GLY A 91 13.43 -9.24 -13.01
C GLY A 91 12.56 -9.83 -11.88
N PRO A 92 13.03 -9.80 -10.61
CA PRO A 92 12.24 -10.22 -9.45
C PRO A 92 10.88 -9.52 -9.31
N LEU A 93 10.79 -8.22 -9.60
CA LEU A 93 9.54 -7.47 -9.53
C LEU A 93 8.52 -7.99 -10.55
N ARG A 94 8.93 -8.19 -11.81
CA ARG A 94 8.06 -8.77 -12.86
C ARG A 94 7.59 -10.17 -12.50
N LYS A 95 8.48 -11.04 -12.02
CA LYS A 95 8.13 -12.39 -11.56
C LYS A 95 7.15 -12.37 -10.39
N THR A 96 7.28 -11.40 -9.49
CA THR A 96 6.36 -11.23 -8.37
C THR A 96 4.96 -10.84 -8.86
N LEU A 97 4.87 -9.91 -9.82
CA LEU A 97 3.61 -9.54 -10.48
C LEU A 97 2.96 -10.72 -11.20
N GLU A 98 3.75 -11.53 -11.91
CA GLU A 98 3.28 -12.73 -12.59
C GLU A 98 2.75 -13.79 -11.62
N ALA A 99 3.37 -13.90 -10.43
CA ALA A 99 2.94 -14.81 -9.37
C ALA A 99 1.70 -14.34 -8.61
N THR A 100 1.30 -13.08 -8.75
CA THR A 100 0.10 -12.50 -8.13
C THR A 100 -1.15 -12.83 -8.96
N PRO A 101 -2.19 -13.45 -8.37
CA PRO A 101 -3.45 -13.74 -9.06
C PRO A 101 -4.08 -12.51 -9.69
N ARG A 102 -4.90 -12.70 -10.73
CA ARG A 102 -5.78 -11.64 -11.26
C ARG A 102 -7.19 -11.87 -10.72
N PRO A 103 -7.96 -10.80 -10.43
CA PRO A 103 -7.63 -9.38 -10.56
C PRO A 103 -6.73 -8.86 -9.42
N ARG A 104 -5.85 -7.89 -9.72
CA ARG A 104 -4.90 -7.30 -8.75
C ARG A 104 -4.65 -5.81 -9.03
N VAL A 105 -4.12 -5.11 -8.02
CA VAL A 105 -3.74 -3.70 -8.08
C VAL A 105 -2.23 -3.53 -7.79
N VAL A 106 -1.55 -2.64 -8.48
CA VAL A 106 -0.15 -2.26 -8.22
C VAL A 106 -0.07 -0.84 -7.70
N ILE A 107 0.53 -0.66 -6.54
CA ILE A 107 0.65 0.59 -5.82
C ILE A 107 2.14 0.96 -5.74
N ALA A 108 2.54 2.06 -6.39
CA ALA A 108 3.89 2.61 -6.27
C ALA A 108 3.93 3.59 -5.08
N CYS A 109 4.86 3.36 -4.14
CA CYS A 109 4.93 4.11 -2.89
C CYS A 109 6.29 4.79 -2.71
N GLY A 110 6.23 6.12 -2.59
CA GLY A 110 7.36 7.01 -2.37
C GLY A 110 7.93 7.62 -3.66
N ASP A 111 8.60 8.76 -3.53
CA ASP A 111 9.12 9.54 -4.66
C ASP A 111 10.16 8.74 -5.48
N CYS A 112 10.94 7.88 -4.82
CA CYS A 112 11.84 6.95 -5.52
C CYS A 112 11.07 5.98 -6.45
N ALA A 113 9.91 5.46 -6.03
CA ALA A 113 9.09 4.57 -6.86
C ALA A 113 8.48 5.29 -8.07
N LEU A 114 8.39 6.63 -8.02
CA LEU A 114 7.88 7.49 -9.08
C LEU A 114 9.00 8.14 -9.91
N ASN A 115 10.26 7.75 -9.69
CA ASN A 115 11.46 8.37 -10.30
C ASN A 115 11.58 9.90 -10.05
N ARG A 116 11.19 10.36 -8.86
CA ARG A 116 11.26 11.78 -8.41
C ARG A 116 12.28 12.02 -7.28
N GLY A 117 12.98 10.98 -6.85
CA GLY A 117 13.93 11.01 -5.73
C GLY A 117 15.37 11.34 -6.14
N VAL A 118 16.27 11.30 -5.16
CA VAL A 118 17.71 11.62 -5.35
C VAL A 118 18.45 10.65 -6.28
N PHE A 119 17.88 9.47 -6.52
CA PHE A 119 18.45 8.44 -7.40
C PHE A 119 17.77 8.41 -8.78
N ALA A 120 17.02 9.45 -9.14
CA ALA A 120 16.46 9.57 -10.47
C ALA A 120 17.58 9.52 -11.53
N ASP A 121 17.37 8.70 -12.56
CA ASP A 121 18.31 8.48 -13.67
C ASP A 121 19.73 8.02 -13.26
N ALA A 122 19.88 7.48 -12.06
CA ALA A 122 21.15 6.93 -11.60
C ALA A 122 21.54 5.67 -12.39
N TYR A 123 22.83 5.44 -12.61
CA TYR A 123 23.33 4.35 -13.45
C TYR A 123 22.83 2.94 -13.05
N GLY A 124 22.60 2.71 -11.75
CA GLY A 124 22.18 1.43 -11.18
C GLY A 124 20.66 1.21 -11.17
N VAL A 125 19.91 2.18 -11.68
CA VAL A 125 18.45 2.29 -11.60
C VAL A 125 17.86 2.06 -12.99
N VAL A 126 16.75 1.32 -13.05
CA VAL A 126 15.99 1.15 -14.28
C VAL A 126 15.09 2.36 -14.53
N GLY A 127 14.44 2.87 -13.48
CA GLY A 127 13.53 4.01 -13.56
C GLY A 127 12.37 3.88 -12.56
N ALA A 128 11.23 4.50 -12.87
CA ALA A 128 10.04 4.37 -12.03
C ALA A 128 9.50 2.93 -12.01
N VAL A 129 8.72 2.60 -10.97
CA VAL A 129 7.97 1.32 -10.93
C VAL A 129 7.09 1.17 -12.17
N GLY A 130 6.45 2.26 -12.62
CA GLY A 130 5.60 2.31 -13.81
C GLY A 130 6.29 1.96 -15.13
N GLU A 131 7.62 2.06 -15.19
CA GLU A 131 8.41 1.68 -16.36
C GLU A 131 8.70 0.16 -16.40
N VAL A 132 8.53 -0.53 -15.27
CA VAL A 132 8.83 -1.97 -15.13
C VAL A 132 7.56 -2.82 -15.06
N VAL A 133 6.53 -2.32 -14.37
CA VAL A 133 5.21 -2.95 -14.20
C VAL A 133 4.10 -1.90 -14.29
N PRO A 134 2.88 -2.24 -14.76
CA PRO A 134 1.78 -1.29 -14.79
C PRO A 134 1.39 -0.89 -13.36
N VAL A 135 1.31 0.41 -13.10
CA VAL A 135 0.94 0.98 -11.80
C VAL A 135 -0.49 1.52 -11.89
N ASP A 136 -1.30 1.20 -10.89
CA ASP A 136 -2.70 1.63 -10.77
C ASP A 136 -2.85 2.81 -9.79
N VAL A 137 -1.99 2.86 -8.76
CA VAL A 137 -2.04 3.89 -7.70
C VAL A 137 -0.63 4.39 -7.40
N GLU A 138 -0.46 5.71 -7.34
CA GLU A 138 0.79 6.37 -6.94
C GLU A 138 0.63 7.06 -5.58
N ILE A 139 1.60 6.87 -4.68
CA ILE A 139 1.68 7.54 -3.39
C ILE A 139 2.98 8.36 -3.37
N ALA A 140 2.87 9.67 -3.54
CA ALA A 140 4.02 10.58 -3.50
C ALA A 140 4.48 10.87 -2.04
N GLY A 141 5.79 11.09 -1.86
CA GLY A 141 6.43 11.44 -0.59
C GLY A 141 7.81 10.80 -0.37
N CYS A 142 8.63 11.38 0.52
CA CYS A 142 9.98 10.89 0.80
C CYS A 142 10.34 10.93 2.32
N PRO A 143 9.86 9.96 3.12
CA PRO A 143 8.83 8.97 2.78
C PRO A 143 7.40 9.56 2.86
N PRO A 144 6.41 8.95 2.20
CA PRO A 144 5.01 9.33 2.40
C PRO A 144 4.58 9.04 3.84
N THR A 145 3.82 9.96 4.45
CA THR A 145 3.39 9.78 5.84
C THR A 145 2.45 8.57 5.98
N PRO A 146 2.34 7.95 7.17
CA PRO A 146 1.46 6.81 7.38
C PRO A 146 0.00 7.15 7.09
N ALA A 147 -0.41 8.39 7.38
CA ALA A 147 -1.73 8.91 7.06
C ALA A 147 -1.98 8.96 5.54
N ALA A 148 -0.98 9.36 4.75
CA ALA A 148 -1.07 9.37 3.29
C ALA A 148 -1.13 7.95 2.72
N ILE A 149 -0.30 7.03 3.23
CA ILE A 149 -0.34 5.61 2.86
C ILE A 149 -1.73 5.03 3.18
N MET A 150 -2.23 5.23 4.40
CA MET A 150 -3.54 4.77 4.82
C MET A 150 -4.65 5.35 3.93
N ALA A 151 -4.62 6.64 3.61
CA ALA A 151 -5.62 7.26 2.73
C ALA A 151 -5.62 6.63 1.33
N ALA A 152 -4.45 6.35 0.76
CA ALA A 152 -4.35 5.67 -0.51
C ALA A 152 -4.90 4.23 -0.43
N LEU A 153 -4.56 3.46 0.61
CA LEU A 153 -5.10 2.12 0.81
C LEU A 153 -6.63 2.14 0.95
N ARG A 154 -7.17 3.08 1.73
CA ARG A 154 -8.61 3.30 1.90
C ARG A 154 -9.33 3.64 0.60
N SER A 155 -8.66 4.36 -0.30
CA SER A 155 -9.23 4.66 -1.62
C SER A 155 -9.43 3.40 -2.48
N VAL A 156 -8.59 2.37 -2.27
CA VAL A 156 -8.68 1.08 -2.95
C VAL A 156 -9.64 0.14 -2.22
N THR A 157 -9.63 0.11 -0.88
CA THR A 157 -10.55 -0.74 -0.12
C THR A 157 -11.99 -0.22 -0.16
N GLY A 158 -12.20 1.08 -0.39
CA GLY A 158 -13.51 1.73 -0.35
C GLY A 158 -14.09 1.80 1.07
N LYS A 159 -13.24 1.81 2.11
CA LYS A 159 -13.59 2.00 3.53
C LYS A 159 -12.74 3.08 4.18
#